data_AF-A0A139XCQ2-F1
#
_entry.id   AF-A0A139XCQ2-F1
#
_cell.length_a   1.000
_cell.length_b   1.000
_cell.length_c   1.000
_cell.angle_alpha   90.00
_cell.angle_beta   90.00
_cell.angle_gamma   90.00
#
_symmetry.space_group_name_H-M   'P 1'
#
loop_
_entity.id
_entity.type
_entity.pdbx_description
1 polymer ?
#
loop_
_entity_poly.entity_id
_entity_poly.type
_entity_poly.pdbx_seq_one_letter_code
_entity_poly.pdbx_strand_id
1 'polypeptide(L)'
;MSDQFWTLYDFTETNGYPPFKRLIQNRLRERMEKLVQLHPEWDESDYADYFVKILNDDSQPEIEKRLAHWHLLAYFDRDRCYLIWRNWYRLPFYEARAEHLYALTNEYLCNREKLQQSLNKYKTSNDSRANFKTYMVGVLRNVMRQQIHWESKWHLLCDVDINSRRKLQKAEERLREALTNSGSREPEISQYLFAWRYFVPVYKNNQVYHPNRREGEKWPDPELSDFAETAKDYNSQRFQPGAPLQVAVGAAVAPAMIQEWMNICIAALQQPSQIIEVSYDANNIEQPDNRSVNSWEALEQEEPTESLQEIDLILRAEIELIEQNLDNVRSQIPKSCRQAVMPLCYPHRLALLTQEQFASKIGVHQGTISRYISKNVEAPLLEKFQELTSERINPSAYVKTFLNEKFSHLNSANPIEAQLIAALADLDTRSQQILKLSYGQQMGLTELTQTLSQEQPMSQEEVEQKLFLAQNQLEKTFLNLLNQWQTNYIKLWLKKYYQNLIQSELLKSFEQLGSLQRKIICQRYGQKQDIKTSSHACQTLALAKQQLQRCFLWWINTRFGLSLETERQQVGEVVEDWLSKDVLYLELQRN
;
A
#
# COMPACT_ATOMS: atom_id res chain seq x y z
N MET A 1 -3.99 27.52 12.74
CA MET A 1 -4.44 26.47 11.80
C MET A 1 -3.27 26.20 10.88
N SER A 2 -2.70 25.00 10.85
CA SER A 2 -1.62 24.70 9.90
C SER A 2 -2.18 24.68 8.48
N ASP A 3 -1.40 25.13 7.50
CA ASP A 3 -1.75 25.08 6.08
C ASP A 3 -1.99 23.65 5.57
N GLN A 4 -1.61 22.64 6.36
CA GLN A 4 -1.79 21.21 6.11
C GLN A 4 -3.26 20.75 6.10
N PHE A 5 -4.15 21.37 6.89
CA PHE A 5 -5.57 20.97 6.92
C PHE A 5 -6.30 21.31 5.60
N TRP A 6 -5.80 22.30 4.86
CA TRP A 6 -6.35 22.73 3.57
C TRP A 6 -5.81 21.92 2.38
N THR A 7 -4.94 20.94 2.62
CA THR A 7 -4.16 20.24 1.57
C THR A 7 -4.74 18.86 1.22
N LEU A 8 -5.80 18.43 1.89
CA LEU A 8 -6.43 17.14 1.63
C LEU A 8 -7.61 17.33 0.68
N TYR A 9 -7.55 16.62 -0.46
CA TYR A 9 -8.61 16.33 -1.45
C TYR A 9 -8.67 17.20 -2.73
N ASP A 10 -7.91 16.75 -3.74
CA ASP A 10 -8.26 16.93 -5.16
C ASP A 10 -9.27 15.82 -5.55
N PHE A 11 -10.38 16.17 -6.20
CA PHE A 11 -11.48 15.22 -6.53
C PHE A 11 -11.44 14.72 -7.99
N THR A 12 -11.96 13.51 -8.23
CA THR A 12 -12.29 12.99 -9.56
C THR A 12 -13.63 13.56 -10.06
N GLU A 13 -13.83 13.61 -11.39
CA GLU A 13 -15.04 14.14 -12.04
C GLU A 13 -16.33 13.52 -11.47
N THR A 14 -17.29 14.36 -11.12
CA THR A 14 -18.66 13.94 -10.79
C THR A 14 -19.66 14.81 -11.53
N ASN A 15 -20.65 14.19 -12.19
CA ASN A 15 -21.80 14.84 -12.82
C ASN A 15 -21.45 16.05 -13.71
N GLY A 16 -20.49 15.88 -14.63
CA GLY A 16 -20.13 16.91 -15.61
C GLY A 16 -19.35 18.11 -15.06
N TYR A 17 -18.81 17.99 -13.84
CA TYR A 17 -17.91 18.99 -13.26
C TYR A 17 -16.46 18.46 -13.18
N PRO A 18 -15.46 19.24 -13.65
CA PRO A 18 -14.05 18.88 -13.53
C PRO A 18 -13.57 18.91 -12.06
N PRO A 19 -12.42 18.28 -11.75
CA PRO A 19 -11.76 18.33 -10.45
C PRO A 19 -11.70 19.76 -9.89
N PHE A 20 -12.33 20.01 -8.74
CA PHE A 20 -12.30 21.32 -8.10
C PHE A 20 -10.97 21.53 -7.37
N LYS A 21 -9.90 21.76 -8.15
CA LYS A 21 -8.53 21.89 -7.65
C LYS A 21 -8.36 23.10 -6.74
N ARG A 22 -7.53 22.99 -5.68
CA ARG A 22 -7.18 24.10 -4.76
C ARG A 22 -6.74 25.37 -5.48
N LEU A 23 -6.03 25.22 -6.60
CA LEU A 23 -5.61 26.32 -7.49
C LEU A 23 -6.80 27.11 -8.08
N ILE A 24 -7.87 26.41 -8.49
CA ILE A 24 -9.09 27.03 -9.03
C ILE A 24 -9.81 27.75 -7.90
N GLN A 25 -9.89 27.13 -6.73
CA GLN A 25 -10.53 27.70 -5.55
C GLN A 25 -9.86 28.99 -5.06
N ASN A 26 -8.53 29.01 -4.97
CA ASN A 26 -7.77 30.20 -4.60
C ASN A 26 -7.96 31.32 -5.63
N ARG A 27 -7.92 31.01 -6.93
CA ARG A 27 -8.18 31.99 -8.00
C ARG A 27 -9.60 32.56 -7.94
N LEU A 28 -10.60 31.72 -7.65
CA LEU A 28 -11.97 32.18 -7.48
C LEU A 28 -12.07 33.10 -6.27
N ARG A 29 -11.44 32.75 -5.14
CA ARG A 29 -11.41 33.58 -3.93
C ARG A 29 -10.68 34.92 -4.14
N GLU A 30 -9.54 34.92 -4.82
CA GLU A 30 -8.86 36.17 -5.22
C GLU A 30 -9.73 37.04 -6.11
N ARG A 31 -10.54 36.44 -7.00
CA ARG A 31 -11.54 37.17 -7.79
C ARG A 31 -12.68 37.71 -6.93
N MET A 32 -13.11 36.98 -5.90
CA MET A 32 -14.08 37.49 -4.91
C MET A 32 -13.54 38.74 -4.21
N GLU A 33 -12.31 38.64 -3.69
CA GLU A 33 -11.64 39.75 -3.00
C GLU A 33 -11.48 40.97 -3.93
N LYS A 34 -11.14 40.75 -5.21
CA LYS A 34 -11.08 41.81 -6.22
C LYS A 34 -12.45 42.40 -6.56
N LEU A 35 -13.51 41.60 -6.63
CA LEU A 35 -14.86 42.09 -6.90
C LEU A 35 -15.40 42.95 -5.74
N VAL A 36 -15.17 42.53 -4.50
CA VAL A 36 -15.49 43.33 -3.30
C VAL A 36 -14.67 44.63 -3.28
N GLN A 37 -13.42 44.61 -3.73
CA GLN A 37 -12.60 45.83 -3.87
C GLN A 37 -13.11 46.78 -4.98
N LEU A 38 -13.70 46.24 -6.05
CA LEU A 38 -14.27 47.03 -7.15
C LEU A 38 -15.65 47.62 -6.81
N HIS A 39 -16.33 47.04 -5.82
CA HIS A 39 -17.63 47.49 -5.31
C HIS A 39 -17.55 47.70 -3.80
N PRO A 40 -16.89 48.78 -3.32
CA PRO A 40 -16.72 49.06 -1.90
C PRO A 40 -18.06 49.26 -1.15
N GLU A 41 -19.15 49.50 -1.89
CA GLU A 41 -20.52 49.53 -1.39
C GLU A 41 -21.14 48.16 -1.12
N TRP A 42 -20.53 47.06 -1.59
CA TRP A 42 -21.02 45.70 -1.35
C TRP A 42 -20.53 45.15 -0.02
N ASP A 43 -21.46 44.54 0.72
CA ASP A 43 -21.11 43.66 1.83
C ASP A 43 -20.86 42.21 1.36
N GLU A 44 -20.42 41.34 2.28
CA GLU A 44 -20.14 39.93 1.96
C GLU A 44 -21.42 39.16 1.52
N SER A 45 -22.61 39.64 1.90
CA SER A 45 -23.91 39.06 1.52
C SER A 45 -24.36 39.49 0.13
N ASP A 46 -24.11 40.74 -0.27
CA ASP A 46 -24.42 41.27 -1.60
C ASP A 46 -23.75 40.46 -2.70
N TYR A 47 -22.51 40.03 -2.44
CA TYR A 47 -21.77 39.13 -3.31
C TYR A 47 -22.51 37.79 -3.52
N ALA A 48 -22.95 37.18 -2.42
CA ALA A 48 -23.61 35.88 -2.49
C ALA A 48 -24.99 35.99 -3.15
N ASP A 49 -25.74 37.04 -2.83
CA ASP A 49 -27.03 37.35 -3.43
C ASP A 49 -26.93 37.62 -4.93
N TYR A 50 -25.85 38.27 -5.39
CA TYR A 50 -25.57 38.45 -6.82
C TYR A 50 -25.45 37.11 -7.56
N PHE A 51 -24.66 36.16 -7.06
CA PHE A 51 -24.50 34.86 -7.71
C PHE A 51 -25.70 33.93 -7.52
N VAL A 52 -26.46 34.05 -6.42
CA VAL A 52 -27.74 33.35 -6.26
C VAL A 52 -28.76 33.84 -7.29
N LYS A 53 -28.82 35.14 -7.57
CA LYS A 53 -29.68 35.70 -8.62
C LYS A 53 -29.32 35.13 -9.99
N ILE A 54 -28.04 35.10 -10.36
CA ILE A 54 -27.59 34.50 -11.63
C ILE A 54 -27.94 33.00 -11.72
N LEU A 55 -27.79 32.26 -10.62
CA LEU A 55 -28.05 30.82 -10.60
C LEU A 55 -29.55 30.48 -10.73
N ASN A 56 -30.43 31.39 -10.28
CA ASN A 56 -31.89 31.23 -10.31
C ASN A 56 -32.57 31.94 -11.49
N ASP A 57 -31.83 32.74 -12.27
CA ASP A 57 -32.36 33.44 -13.43
C ASP A 57 -32.29 32.54 -14.67
N ASP A 58 -33.45 32.08 -15.12
CA ASP A 58 -33.55 31.18 -16.26
C ASP A 58 -33.04 31.79 -17.57
N SER A 59 -33.00 33.13 -17.67
CA SER A 59 -32.49 33.84 -18.84
C SER A 59 -30.97 33.82 -18.99
N GLN A 60 -30.22 33.46 -17.93
CA GLN A 60 -28.77 33.47 -17.96
C GLN A 60 -28.20 32.27 -18.74
N PRO A 61 -27.09 32.47 -19.50
CA PRO A 61 -26.38 31.38 -20.16
C PRO A 61 -25.90 30.31 -19.17
N GLU A 62 -25.90 29.04 -19.59
CA GLU A 62 -25.44 27.91 -18.77
C GLU A 62 -23.99 28.07 -18.26
N ILE A 63 -23.15 28.76 -19.04
CA ILE A 63 -21.77 29.08 -18.66
C ILE A 63 -21.74 30.02 -17.44
N GLU A 64 -22.62 31.01 -17.40
CA GLU A 64 -22.72 31.98 -16.32
C GLU A 64 -23.34 31.36 -15.07
N LYS A 65 -24.34 30.49 -15.24
CA LYS A 65 -24.89 29.68 -14.14
C LYS A 65 -23.84 28.76 -13.52
N ARG A 66 -22.98 28.13 -14.33
CA ARG A 66 -21.85 27.31 -13.84
C ARG A 66 -20.83 28.16 -13.08
N LEU A 67 -20.51 29.34 -13.60
CA LEU A 67 -19.58 30.25 -12.95
C LEU A 67 -20.12 30.72 -11.59
N ALA A 68 -21.40 31.09 -11.54
CA ALA A 68 -22.09 31.48 -10.31
C ALA A 68 -22.09 30.36 -9.28
N HIS A 69 -22.37 29.14 -9.71
CA HIS A 69 -22.29 27.96 -8.87
C HIS A 69 -20.89 27.78 -8.27
N TRP A 70 -19.82 27.93 -9.06
CA TRP A 70 -18.44 27.81 -8.59
C TRP A 70 -18.06 28.90 -7.58
N HIS A 71 -18.53 30.12 -7.79
CA HIS A 71 -18.31 31.21 -6.83
C HIS A 71 -19.00 30.93 -5.49
N LEU A 72 -20.22 30.38 -5.50
CA LEU A 72 -20.91 29.96 -4.29
C LEU A 72 -20.21 28.80 -3.57
N LEU A 73 -19.70 27.80 -4.32
CA LEU A 73 -18.91 26.71 -3.76
C LEU A 73 -17.64 27.22 -3.05
N ALA A 74 -16.88 28.08 -3.72
CA ALA A 74 -15.66 28.67 -3.17
C ALA A 74 -15.94 29.52 -1.92
N TYR A 75 -17.09 30.22 -1.91
CA TYR A 75 -17.56 31.02 -0.78
C TYR A 75 -17.84 30.18 0.47
N PHE A 76 -18.57 29.06 0.34
CA PHE A 76 -18.94 28.22 1.49
C PHE A 76 -17.85 27.26 1.96
N ASP A 77 -16.85 27.00 1.12
CA ASP A 77 -15.90 25.93 1.39
C ASP A 77 -15.16 26.11 2.72
N ARG A 78 -14.79 27.35 3.08
CA ARG A 78 -14.09 27.62 4.34
C ARG A 78 -14.93 27.21 5.56
N ASP A 79 -16.21 27.59 5.56
CA ASP A 79 -17.13 27.27 6.66
C ASP A 79 -17.55 25.80 6.65
N ARG A 80 -17.66 25.19 5.48
CA ARG A 80 -17.82 23.75 5.33
C ARG A 80 -16.65 23.00 5.96
N CYS A 81 -15.42 23.35 5.58
CA CYS A 81 -14.20 22.76 6.13
C CYS A 81 -14.16 22.95 7.65
N TYR A 82 -14.50 24.14 8.16
CA TYR A 82 -14.57 24.39 9.60
C TYR A 82 -15.69 23.58 10.28
N LEU A 83 -16.84 23.39 9.64
CA LEU A 83 -17.97 22.65 10.18
C LEU A 83 -17.70 21.14 10.23
N ILE A 84 -17.11 20.58 9.17
CA ILE A 84 -16.56 19.21 9.17
C ILE A 84 -15.50 19.12 10.25
N TRP A 85 -14.58 20.10 10.29
CA TRP A 85 -13.55 20.16 11.31
C TRP A 85 -14.10 20.23 12.73
N ARG A 86 -15.26 20.84 12.95
CA ARG A 86 -15.84 20.95 14.29
C ARG A 86 -16.56 19.66 14.72
N ASN A 87 -17.02 18.86 13.77
CA ASN A 87 -17.79 17.64 14.03
C ASN A 87 -16.91 16.39 14.07
N TRP A 88 -15.88 16.30 13.23
CA TRP A 88 -15.02 15.12 13.10
C TRP A 88 -14.06 14.85 14.27
N TYR A 89 -13.54 15.86 15.01
CA TYR A 89 -12.56 15.65 16.10
C TYR A 89 -13.19 14.96 17.31
N ARG A 90 -14.53 14.91 17.36
CA ARG A 90 -15.31 14.27 18.42
C ARG A 90 -15.71 12.84 18.06
N LEU A 91 -15.39 12.37 16.85
CA LEU A 91 -15.83 11.08 16.33
C LEU A 91 -14.63 10.13 16.18
N PRO A 92 -14.79 8.83 16.48
CA PRO A 92 -13.76 7.84 16.14
C PRO A 92 -13.61 7.73 14.61
N PHE A 93 -12.41 7.42 14.10
CA PHE A 93 -12.06 7.39 12.66
C PHE A 93 -12.12 8.75 11.95
N TYR A 94 -11.33 9.71 12.44
CA TYR A 94 -11.36 11.09 11.96
C TYR A 94 -11.20 11.20 10.43
N GLU A 95 -10.32 10.42 9.81
CA GLU A 95 -10.00 10.51 8.37
C GLU A 95 -11.10 9.95 7.47
N ALA A 96 -11.50 8.68 7.65
CA ALA A 96 -12.59 8.08 6.89
C ALA A 96 -13.94 8.80 7.11
N ARG A 97 -14.17 9.33 8.32
CA ARG A 97 -15.35 10.17 8.58
C ARG A 97 -15.22 11.56 7.96
N ALA A 98 -14.04 12.15 7.90
CA ALA A 98 -13.83 13.39 7.14
C ALA A 98 -14.19 13.17 5.68
N GLU A 99 -13.63 12.15 5.04
CA GLU A 99 -13.91 11.82 3.64
C GLU A 99 -15.39 11.66 3.38
N HIS A 100 -16.08 10.90 4.22
CA HIS A 100 -17.51 10.72 4.11
C HIS A 100 -18.30 12.03 4.29
N LEU A 101 -17.97 12.85 5.31
CA LEU A 101 -18.64 14.14 5.54
C LEU A 101 -18.35 15.14 4.40
N TYR A 102 -17.16 15.09 3.80
CA TYR A 102 -16.83 15.86 2.60
C TYR A 102 -17.61 15.37 1.38
N ALA A 103 -17.66 14.07 1.13
CA ALA A 103 -18.44 13.49 0.04
C ALA A 103 -19.93 13.86 0.15
N LEU A 104 -20.49 13.77 1.36
CA LEU A 104 -21.87 14.11 1.64
C LEU A 104 -22.17 15.60 1.41
N THR A 105 -21.33 16.48 1.94
CA THR A 105 -21.49 17.93 1.73
C THR A 105 -21.23 18.33 0.28
N ASN A 106 -20.37 17.62 -0.45
CA ASN A 106 -20.17 17.76 -1.90
C ASN A 106 -21.42 17.36 -2.68
N GLU A 107 -22.04 16.22 -2.38
CA GLU A 107 -23.27 15.80 -3.04
C GLU A 107 -24.36 16.87 -2.90
N TYR A 108 -24.39 17.56 -1.77
CA TYR A 108 -25.37 18.60 -1.50
C TYR A 108 -25.04 19.95 -2.15
N LEU A 109 -23.76 20.33 -2.17
CA LEU A 109 -23.31 21.62 -2.71
C LEU A 109 -23.06 21.58 -4.22
N CYS A 110 -22.41 20.53 -4.73
CA CYS A 110 -22.04 20.41 -6.15
C CYS A 110 -23.21 19.90 -7.03
N ASN A 111 -24.28 19.37 -6.43
CA ASN A 111 -25.52 19.09 -7.14
C ASN A 111 -26.35 20.37 -7.24
N ARG A 112 -26.46 20.91 -8.45
CA ARG A 112 -27.16 22.18 -8.71
C ARG A 112 -28.61 22.16 -8.25
N GLU A 113 -29.33 21.05 -8.45
CA GLU A 113 -30.74 20.94 -8.07
C GLU A 113 -30.91 20.99 -6.55
N LYS A 114 -30.08 20.23 -5.81
CA LYS A 114 -30.09 20.23 -4.34
C LYS A 114 -29.70 21.59 -3.75
N LEU A 115 -28.72 22.24 -4.37
CA LEU A 115 -28.32 23.59 -4.00
C LEU A 115 -29.47 24.57 -4.27
N GLN A 116 -30.05 24.61 -5.48
CA GLN A 116 -31.18 25.47 -5.82
C GLN A 116 -32.40 25.25 -4.90
N GLN A 117 -32.73 24.00 -4.54
CA GLN A 117 -33.78 23.71 -3.57
C GLN A 117 -33.51 24.35 -2.19
N SER A 118 -32.25 24.39 -1.78
CA SER A 118 -31.84 25.01 -0.52
C SER A 118 -31.85 26.53 -0.60
N LEU A 119 -31.46 27.08 -1.76
CA LEU A 119 -31.48 28.51 -2.05
C LEU A 119 -32.92 29.05 -2.16
N ASN A 120 -33.82 28.33 -2.81
CA ASN A 120 -35.22 28.75 -2.95
C ASN A 120 -35.98 28.80 -1.62
N LYS A 121 -35.49 28.07 -0.61
CA LYS A 121 -36.02 28.11 0.76
C LYS A 121 -35.49 29.32 1.55
N TYR A 122 -34.42 29.95 1.11
CA TYR A 122 -33.87 31.17 1.69
C TYR A 122 -34.70 32.38 1.21
N LYS A 123 -35.56 32.94 2.08
CA LYS A 123 -36.27 34.21 1.76
C LYS A 123 -35.52 35.39 2.39
N THR A 124 -35.05 36.30 1.53
CA THR A 124 -34.29 37.53 1.83
C THR A 124 -35.14 38.68 2.39
N SER A 125 -36.47 38.57 2.41
CA SER A 125 -37.34 39.76 2.54
C SER A 125 -37.72 40.22 3.96
N ASN A 126 -37.07 39.76 5.04
CA ASN A 126 -37.38 40.24 6.41
C ASN A 126 -36.12 40.49 7.23
N ASP A 127 -35.99 41.69 7.80
CA ASP A 127 -34.85 42.28 8.54
C ASP A 127 -34.40 41.55 9.83
N SER A 128 -34.88 40.34 10.11
CA SER A 128 -34.53 39.58 11.32
C SER A 128 -33.98 38.18 11.04
N ARG A 129 -33.42 37.94 9.84
CA ARG A 129 -32.96 36.60 9.44
C ARG A 129 -31.44 36.49 9.44
N ALA A 130 -30.97 35.30 9.81
CA ALA A 130 -29.56 34.93 9.76
C ALA A 130 -29.01 35.19 8.35
N ASN A 131 -27.81 35.77 8.27
CA ASN A 131 -27.16 35.99 6.99
C ASN A 131 -27.04 34.67 6.19
N PHE A 132 -27.00 34.81 4.87
CA PHE A 132 -27.05 33.69 3.94
C PHE A 132 -26.01 32.59 4.23
N LYS A 133 -24.81 33.01 4.63
CA LYS A 133 -23.72 32.16 5.10
C LYS A 133 -24.11 31.30 6.30
N THR A 134 -24.71 31.90 7.33
CA THR A 134 -25.19 31.19 8.54
C THR A 134 -26.31 30.21 8.20
N TYR A 135 -27.22 30.60 7.30
CA TYR A 135 -28.28 29.71 6.80
C TYR A 135 -27.69 28.47 6.13
N MET A 136 -26.76 28.64 5.19
CA MET A 136 -26.15 27.52 4.47
C MET A 136 -25.30 26.61 5.36
N VAL A 137 -24.56 27.17 6.31
CA VAL A 137 -23.88 26.38 7.36
C VAL A 137 -24.88 25.58 8.20
N GLY A 138 -26.06 26.14 8.48
CA GLY A 138 -27.16 25.44 9.14
C GLY A 138 -27.71 24.27 8.30
N VAL A 139 -27.88 24.47 7.00
CA VAL A 139 -28.29 23.41 6.05
C VAL A 139 -27.27 22.27 6.04
N LEU A 140 -25.98 22.57 5.85
CA LEU A 140 -24.91 21.57 5.85
C LEU A 140 -24.80 20.84 7.19
N ARG A 141 -25.01 21.55 8.31
CA ARG A 141 -25.03 20.93 9.64
C ARG A 141 -26.17 19.93 9.77
N ASN A 142 -27.34 20.23 9.22
CA ASN A 142 -28.49 19.32 9.27
C ASN A 142 -28.28 18.10 8.36
N VAL A 143 -27.72 18.30 7.16
CA VAL A 143 -27.32 17.21 6.25
C VAL A 143 -26.32 16.27 6.94
N MET A 144 -25.30 16.83 7.60
CA MET A 144 -24.35 16.03 8.36
C MET A 144 -25.00 15.35 9.57
N ARG A 145 -25.85 16.03 10.34
CA ARG A 145 -26.53 15.42 11.50
C ARG A 145 -27.41 14.24 11.10
N GLN A 146 -28.16 14.34 10.01
CA GLN A 146 -28.97 13.25 9.48
C GLN A 146 -28.16 11.99 9.16
N GLN A 147 -26.85 12.12 8.88
CA GLN A 147 -25.96 11.02 8.52
C GLN A 147 -24.97 10.63 9.66
N ILE A 148 -24.73 11.50 10.64
CA ILE A 148 -23.85 11.24 11.80
C ILE A 148 -24.47 10.25 12.81
N HIS A 149 -25.76 9.92 12.67
CA HIS A 149 -26.46 8.90 13.48
C HIS A 149 -25.98 7.44 13.25
N TRP A 150 -24.87 7.21 12.53
CA TRP A 150 -24.25 5.90 12.24
C TRP A 150 -23.20 5.43 13.28
N GLU A 151 -23.44 5.63 14.57
CA GLU A 151 -22.49 5.32 15.66
C GLU A 151 -22.22 3.81 15.92
N SER A 152 -22.60 2.91 15.02
CA SER A 152 -22.36 1.48 15.22
C SER A 152 -20.94 1.09 14.78
N LYS A 153 -20.19 0.45 15.68
CA LYS A 153 -18.89 -0.14 15.35
C LYS A 153 -18.97 -1.20 14.24
N TRP A 154 -20.14 -1.81 14.04
CA TRP A 154 -20.39 -2.80 13.00
C TRP A 154 -20.49 -2.21 11.60
N HIS A 155 -20.88 -0.95 11.50
CA HIS A 155 -20.87 -0.23 10.22
C HIS A 155 -19.44 -0.17 9.64
N LEU A 156 -18.43 0.00 10.49
CA LEU A 156 -17.03 0.02 10.06
C LEU A 156 -16.61 -1.29 9.37
N LEU A 157 -17.05 -2.41 9.92
CA LEU A 157 -16.68 -3.74 9.46
C LEU A 157 -17.55 -4.22 8.29
N CYS A 158 -18.83 -3.84 8.29
CA CYS A 158 -19.84 -4.43 7.42
C CYS A 158 -20.39 -3.48 6.36
N ASP A 159 -20.02 -2.18 6.32
CA ASP A 159 -20.41 -1.27 5.24
C ASP A 159 -19.62 -1.51 3.95
N VAL A 160 -19.89 -2.67 3.34
CA VAL A 160 -19.21 -3.13 2.12
C VAL A 160 -20.24 -3.59 1.10
N ASP A 161 -20.05 -3.19 -0.14
CA ASP A 161 -20.90 -3.62 -1.25
C ASP A 161 -20.53 -5.04 -1.69
N ILE A 162 -21.29 -6.02 -1.20
CA ILE A 162 -21.06 -7.45 -1.46
C ILE A 162 -21.27 -7.79 -2.94
N ASN A 163 -22.08 -7.00 -3.66
CA ASN A 163 -22.37 -7.23 -5.08
C ASN A 163 -21.24 -6.76 -6.00
N SER A 164 -20.31 -5.95 -5.49
CA SER A 164 -19.16 -5.45 -6.24
C SER A 164 -17.88 -6.16 -5.79
N ARG A 165 -17.41 -7.12 -6.60
CA ARG A 165 -16.16 -7.85 -6.36
C ARG A 165 -14.97 -6.91 -6.12
N ARG A 166 -14.89 -5.81 -6.87
CA ARG A 166 -13.81 -4.80 -6.73
C ARG A 166 -13.87 -4.10 -5.36
N LYS A 167 -15.06 -3.69 -4.90
CA LYS A 167 -15.22 -3.01 -3.61
C LYS A 167 -14.98 -3.96 -2.44
N LEU A 168 -15.46 -5.20 -2.55
CA LEU A 168 -15.22 -6.25 -1.56
C LEU A 168 -13.72 -6.54 -1.41
N GLN A 169 -13.00 -6.69 -2.53
CA GLN A 169 -11.56 -6.92 -2.51
C GLN A 169 -10.79 -5.76 -1.87
N LYS A 170 -11.14 -4.50 -2.20
CA LYS A 170 -10.53 -3.31 -1.58
C LYS A 170 -10.78 -3.26 -0.07
N ALA A 171 -11.97 -3.65 0.38
CA ALA A 171 -12.29 -3.70 1.81
C ALA A 171 -11.51 -4.82 2.53
N GLU A 172 -11.33 -5.96 1.88
CA GLU A 172 -10.52 -7.07 2.39
C GLU A 172 -9.04 -6.70 2.51
N GLU A 173 -8.48 -6.04 1.49
CA GLU A 173 -7.09 -5.53 1.50
C GLU A 173 -6.88 -4.55 2.67
N ARG A 174 -7.82 -3.62 2.87
CA ARG A 174 -7.79 -2.67 3.99
C ARG A 174 -7.87 -3.37 5.34
N LEU A 175 -8.74 -4.38 5.50
CA LEU A 175 -8.87 -5.11 6.75
C LEU A 175 -7.60 -5.94 7.03
N ARG A 176 -7.03 -6.57 6.00
CA ARG A 176 -5.75 -7.29 6.09
C ARG A 176 -4.63 -6.38 6.59
N GLU A 177 -4.48 -5.20 5.98
CA GLU A 177 -3.48 -4.21 6.37
C GLU A 177 -3.67 -3.76 7.83
N ALA A 178 -4.91 -3.47 8.23
CA ALA A 178 -5.22 -3.09 9.61
C ALA A 178 -4.87 -4.19 10.63
N LEU A 179 -5.19 -5.45 10.31
CA LEU A 179 -4.84 -6.60 11.15
C LEU A 179 -3.32 -6.76 11.29
N THR A 180 -2.58 -6.67 10.19
CA THR A 180 -1.11 -6.71 10.20
C THR A 180 -0.53 -5.59 11.06
N ASN A 181 -1.01 -4.36 10.88
CA ASN A 181 -0.57 -3.20 11.67
C ASN A 181 -0.88 -3.35 13.17
N SER A 182 -1.97 -4.06 13.50
CA SER A 182 -2.34 -4.36 14.88
C SER A 182 -1.55 -5.51 15.52
N GLY A 183 -0.64 -6.15 14.77
CA GLY A 183 0.23 -7.21 15.23
C GLY A 183 -0.29 -8.63 15.01
N SER A 184 -1.47 -8.81 14.40
CA SER A 184 -1.95 -10.13 13.97
C SER A 184 -1.06 -10.68 12.86
N ARG A 185 -0.91 -12.02 12.82
CA ARG A 185 -0.09 -12.71 11.81
C ARG A 185 -0.88 -13.84 11.17
N GLU A 186 -0.35 -14.40 10.09
CA GLU A 186 -0.88 -15.68 9.58
C GLU A 186 -0.58 -16.80 10.60
N PRO A 187 -1.50 -17.76 10.86
CA PRO A 187 -2.73 -18.06 10.11
C PRO A 187 -4.00 -17.27 10.53
N GLU A 188 -3.92 -16.47 11.58
CA GLU A 188 -5.08 -15.81 12.21
C GLU A 188 -5.78 -14.85 11.24
N ILE A 189 -5.00 -14.06 10.50
CA ILE A 189 -5.52 -13.12 9.50
C ILE A 189 -6.42 -13.85 8.48
N SER A 190 -5.95 -14.96 7.91
CA SER A 190 -6.73 -15.74 6.95
C SER A 190 -8.03 -16.28 7.55
N GLN A 191 -8.01 -16.70 8.82
CA GLN A 191 -9.20 -17.19 9.52
C GLN A 191 -10.21 -16.07 9.76
N TYR A 192 -9.74 -14.89 10.19
CA TYR A 192 -10.59 -13.73 10.45
C TYR A 192 -11.23 -13.20 9.17
N LEU A 193 -10.46 -13.07 8.09
CA LEU A 193 -10.97 -12.62 6.79
C LEU A 193 -11.99 -13.60 6.21
N PHE A 194 -11.73 -14.91 6.33
CA PHE A 194 -12.68 -15.92 5.87
C PHE A 194 -13.99 -15.86 6.67
N ALA A 195 -13.93 -15.78 8.00
CA ALA A 195 -15.12 -15.60 8.84
C ALA A 195 -15.88 -14.32 8.51
N TRP A 196 -15.17 -13.22 8.28
CA TRP A 196 -15.76 -11.94 7.92
C TRP A 196 -16.56 -12.00 6.61
N ARG A 197 -16.05 -12.72 5.59
CA ARG A 197 -16.77 -12.88 4.30
C ARG A 197 -18.15 -13.52 4.46
N TYR A 198 -18.34 -14.42 5.43
CA TYR A 198 -19.65 -15.03 5.72
C TYR A 198 -20.47 -14.20 6.73
N PHE A 199 -19.80 -13.53 7.67
CA PHE A 199 -20.48 -12.70 8.66
C PHE A 199 -21.23 -11.51 8.03
N VAL A 200 -20.60 -10.80 7.08
CA VAL A 200 -21.17 -9.60 6.45
C VAL A 200 -22.54 -9.85 5.81
N PRO A 201 -22.74 -10.85 4.93
CA PRO A 201 -24.06 -11.11 4.34
C PRO A 201 -25.10 -11.54 5.39
N VAL A 202 -24.73 -12.41 6.34
CA VAL A 202 -25.64 -12.87 7.42
C VAL A 202 -26.13 -11.68 8.23
N TYR A 203 -25.21 -10.88 8.77
CA TYR A 203 -25.54 -9.70 9.55
C TYR A 203 -26.36 -8.68 8.74
N LYS A 204 -26.00 -8.42 7.48
CA LYS A 204 -26.78 -7.49 6.66
C LYS A 204 -28.21 -7.95 6.42
N ASN A 205 -28.42 -9.23 6.13
CA ASN A 205 -29.74 -9.76 5.86
C ASN A 205 -30.60 -9.82 7.11
N ASN A 206 -30.04 -10.28 8.23
CA ASN A 206 -30.77 -10.47 9.47
C ASN A 206 -31.05 -9.14 10.19
N GLN A 207 -30.11 -8.20 10.16
CA GLN A 207 -30.15 -7.00 11.00
C GLN A 207 -30.33 -5.69 10.22
N VAL A 208 -29.62 -5.53 9.10
CA VAL A 208 -29.55 -4.24 8.39
C VAL A 208 -30.70 -4.05 7.40
N TYR A 209 -31.01 -5.08 6.62
CA TYR A 209 -32.08 -5.09 5.61
C TYR A 209 -33.39 -5.69 6.12
N HIS A 210 -33.54 -5.80 7.44
CA HIS A 210 -34.74 -6.35 8.05
C HIS A 210 -35.99 -5.51 7.67
N PRO A 211 -37.08 -6.11 7.17
CA PRO A 211 -38.24 -5.39 6.63
C PRO A 211 -38.92 -4.40 7.59
N ASN A 212 -38.76 -4.64 8.90
CA ASN A 212 -39.36 -3.83 9.95
C ASN A 212 -38.50 -2.61 10.37
N ARG A 213 -37.30 -2.44 9.80
CA ARG A 213 -36.40 -1.34 10.15
C ARG A 213 -36.76 -0.07 9.37
N ARG A 214 -36.70 1.08 10.05
CA ARG A 214 -36.88 2.38 9.38
C ARG A 214 -35.55 2.87 8.81
N GLU A 215 -35.59 3.42 7.61
CA GLU A 215 -34.40 4.04 7.00
C GLU A 215 -33.84 5.15 7.91
N GLY A 216 -32.53 5.09 8.18
CA GLY A 216 -31.82 6.07 9.01
C GLY A 216 -31.62 5.71 10.49
N GLU A 217 -32.16 4.57 10.96
CA GLU A 217 -31.89 4.09 12.33
C GLU A 217 -30.43 3.60 12.48
N LYS A 218 -29.88 3.63 13.71
CA LYS A 218 -28.55 3.06 13.99
C LYS A 218 -28.52 1.58 13.62
N TRP A 219 -27.42 1.11 13.04
CA TRP A 219 -27.24 -0.32 12.76
C TRP A 219 -27.21 -1.08 14.09
N PRO A 220 -28.11 -2.05 14.30
CA PRO A 220 -28.21 -2.76 15.57
C PRO A 220 -26.98 -3.65 15.79
N ASP A 221 -26.71 -3.99 17.04
CA ASP A 221 -25.68 -4.97 17.35
C ASP A 221 -26.12 -6.37 16.86
N PRO A 222 -25.21 -7.20 16.36
CA PRO A 222 -25.52 -8.57 15.95
C PRO A 222 -25.99 -9.41 17.13
N GLU A 223 -26.93 -10.30 16.86
CA GLU A 223 -27.44 -11.26 17.82
C GLU A 223 -26.62 -12.55 17.82
N LEU A 224 -26.79 -13.38 18.87
CA LEU A 224 -26.11 -14.69 18.94
C LEU A 224 -26.45 -15.58 17.74
N SER A 225 -27.67 -15.44 17.20
CA SER A 225 -28.15 -16.13 15.98
C SER A 225 -27.28 -15.81 14.76
N ASP A 226 -26.88 -14.54 14.58
CA ASP A 226 -26.03 -14.11 13.46
C ASP A 226 -24.66 -14.81 13.50
N PHE A 227 -24.07 -14.90 14.69
CA PHE A 227 -22.80 -15.61 14.89
C PHE A 227 -22.94 -17.12 14.74
N ALA A 228 -24.08 -17.70 15.14
CA ALA A 228 -24.34 -19.13 15.01
C ALA A 228 -24.52 -19.54 13.55
N GLU A 229 -25.27 -18.77 12.77
CA GLU A 229 -25.42 -18.96 11.33
C GLU A 229 -24.08 -18.79 10.61
N THR A 230 -23.32 -17.75 10.93
CA THR A 230 -21.97 -17.54 10.39
C THR A 230 -21.02 -18.70 10.71
N ALA A 231 -21.04 -19.22 11.93
CA ALA A 231 -20.21 -20.36 12.33
C ALA A 231 -20.58 -21.64 11.55
N LYS A 232 -21.88 -21.85 11.31
CA LYS A 232 -22.37 -22.97 10.49
C LYS A 232 -21.88 -22.84 9.04
N ASP A 233 -22.01 -21.65 8.45
CA ASP A 233 -21.55 -21.37 7.09
C ASP A 233 -20.03 -21.52 6.99
N TYR A 234 -19.27 -20.93 7.91
CA TYR A 234 -17.82 -21.09 8.01
C TYR A 234 -17.40 -22.57 8.02
N ASN A 235 -18.00 -23.37 8.91
CA ASN A 235 -17.61 -24.76 9.11
C ASN A 235 -18.01 -25.66 7.94
N SER A 236 -19.09 -25.35 7.24
CA SER A 236 -19.48 -26.07 6.02
C SER A 236 -18.61 -25.70 4.82
N GLN A 237 -18.10 -24.47 4.77
CA GLN A 237 -17.37 -23.95 3.63
C GLN A 237 -15.85 -24.05 3.77
N ARG A 238 -15.32 -24.32 4.97
CA ARG A 238 -13.86 -24.36 5.22
C ARG A 238 -13.08 -25.40 4.41
N PHE A 239 -13.75 -26.43 3.89
CA PHE A 239 -13.13 -27.47 3.06
C PHE A 239 -13.33 -27.26 1.57
N GLN A 240 -14.02 -26.17 1.19
CA GLN A 240 -14.26 -25.86 -0.20
C GLN A 240 -12.94 -25.45 -0.89
N PRO A 241 -12.85 -25.65 -2.21
CA PRO A 241 -11.64 -25.36 -2.97
C PRO A 241 -11.10 -23.94 -2.78
N GLY A 242 -11.98 -22.94 -2.69
CA GLY A 242 -11.59 -21.54 -2.50
C GLY A 242 -11.26 -21.12 -1.06
N ALA A 243 -11.38 -22.01 -0.07
CA ALA A 243 -11.05 -21.70 1.32
C ALA A 243 -9.53 -21.70 1.54
N PRO A 244 -8.96 -20.73 2.30
CA PRO A 244 -7.55 -20.76 2.67
C PRO A 244 -7.19 -22.06 3.40
N LEU A 245 -5.98 -22.57 3.18
CA LEU A 245 -5.53 -23.81 3.82
C LEU A 245 -5.57 -23.70 5.36
N GLN A 246 -5.23 -22.52 5.87
CA GLN A 246 -5.28 -22.13 7.28
C GLN A 246 -6.67 -22.30 7.91
N VAL A 247 -7.73 -22.28 7.11
CA VAL A 247 -9.13 -22.44 7.53
C VAL A 247 -9.55 -23.91 7.45
N ALA A 248 -9.13 -24.62 6.40
CA ALA A 248 -9.40 -26.05 6.23
C ALA A 248 -8.77 -26.90 7.36
N VAL A 249 -7.62 -26.45 7.85
CA VAL A 249 -6.82 -27.13 8.87
C VAL A 249 -7.29 -26.84 10.30
N GLY A 250 -7.97 -25.71 10.53
CA GLY A 250 -8.43 -25.31 11.86
C GLY A 250 -9.49 -26.27 12.44
N ALA A 251 -9.70 -26.21 13.76
CA ALA A 251 -10.84 -26.88 14.40
C ALA A 251 -12.18 -26.24 13.99
N ALA A 252 -13.29 -26.93 14.23
CA ALA A 252 -14.62 -26.35 13.99
C ALA A 252 -14.81 -25.11 14.88
N VAL A 253 -15.25 -24.00 14.28
CA VAL A 253 -15.34 -22.71 14.95
C VAL A 253 -16.70 -22.58 15.64
N ALA A 254 -16.69 -22.17 16.91
CA ALA A 254 -17.90 -21.91 17.68
C ALA A 254 -18.41 -20.47 17.46
N PRO A 255 -19.71 -20.18 17.71
CA PRO A 255 -20.26 -18.83 17.54
C PRO A 255 -19.52 -17.76 18.35
N ALA A 256 -19.09 -18.10 19.57
CA ALA A 256 -18.32 -17.21 20.44
C ALA A 256 -16.98 -16.79 19.81
N MET A 257 -16.32 -17.70 19.09
CA MET A 257 -15.05 -17.40 18.40
C MET A 257 -15.28 -16.46 17.21
N ILE A 258 -16.36 -16.65 16.44
CA ILE A 258 -16.72 -15.70 15.37
C ILE A 258 -16.94 -14.30 15.96
N GLN A 259 -17.67 -14.21 17.06
CA GLN A 259 -17.91 -12.94 17.75
C GLN A 259 -16.59 -12.29 18.20
N GLU A 260 -15.68 -13.06 18.79
CA GLU A 260 -14.36 -12.59 19.20
C GLU A 260 -13.56 -12.07 17.98
N TRP A 261 -13.47 -12.86 16.92
CA TRP A 261 -12.75 -12.50 15.69
C TRP A 261 -13.30 -11.22 15.04
N MET A 262 -14.62 -11.05 14.97
CA MET A 262 -15.20 -9.82 14.43
C MET A 262 -14.87 -8.61 15.32
N ASN A 263 -14.81 -8.77 16.63
CA ASN A 263 -14.38 -7.70 17.53
C ASN A 263 -12.88 -7.38 17.37
N ILE A 264 -12.03 -8.38 17.14
CA ILE A 264 -10.61 -8.18 16.80
C ILE A 264 -10.49 -7.38 15.49
N CYS A 265 -11.22 -7.75 14.44
CA CYS A 265 -11.26 -7.01 13.18
C CYS A 265 -11.69 -5.54 13.39
N ILE A 266 -12.71 -5.30 14.21
CA ILE A 266 -13.15 -3.95 14.56
C ILE A 266 -12.04 -3.19 15.31
N ALA A 267 -11.38 -3.83 16.29
CA ALA A 267 -10.31 -3.22 17.06
C ALA A 267 -9.08 -2.90 16.20
N ALA A 268 -8.72 -3.77 15.26
CA ALA A 268 -7.64 -3.54 14.30
C ALA A 268 -7.96 -2.36 13.38
N LEU A 269 -9.17 -2.31 12.82
CA LEU A 269 -9.63 -1.19 12.01
C LEU A 269 -9.68 0.13 12.80
N GLN A 270 -9.85 0.07 14.14
CA GLN A 270 -9.85 1.21 15.06
C GLN A 270 -8.47 1.81 15.33
N GLN A 271 -7.38 1.07 15.09
CA GLN A 271 -6.04 1.61 15.29
C GLN A 271 -5.73 2.65 14.21
N PRO A 272 -5.29 3.87 14.58
CA PRO A 272 -4.87 4.86 13.61
C PRO A 272 -3.66 4.31 12.85
N SER A 273 -3.76 4.20 11.53
CA SER A 273 -2.61 3.94 10.67
C SER A 273 -1.54 4.96 11.03
N GLN A 274 -0.33 4.51 11.38
CA GLN A 274 0.80 5.42 11.47
C GLN A 274 0.88 6.16 10.13
N ILE A 275 0.85 7.48 10.19
CA ILE A 275 0.86 8.37 9.03
C ILE A 275 2.13 8.06 8.22
N ILE A 276 1.99 7.28 7.14
CA ILE A 276 2.99 7.25 6.07
C ILE A 276 2.69 8.49 5.24
N GLU A 277 3.45 9.56 5.47
CA GLU A 277 3.49 10.72 4.58
C GLU A 277 3.85 10.25 3.17
N VAL A 278 2.85 10.11 2.30
CA VAL A 278 3.08 10.01 0.86
C VAL A 278 3.54 11.40 0.41
N SER A 279 4.85 11.57 0.21
CA SER A 279 5.42 12.81 -0.32
C SER A 279 4.90 13.02 -1.74
N TYR A 280 4.06 14.04 -1.90
CA TYR A 280 3.64 14.55 -3.21
C TYR A 280 4.74 15.44 -3.77
N ASP A 281 5.60 14.89 -4.63
CA ASP A 281 6.28 15.69 -5.64
C ASP A 281 5.59 15.48 -6.99
N ALA A 282 4.99 16.58 -7.46
CA ALA A 282 4.30 16.66 -8.73
C ALA A 282 5.32 16.65 -9.89
N ASN A 283 5.20 15.66 -10.76
CA ASN A 283 5.19 15.76 -12.23
C ASN A 283 5.74 14.47 -12.83
N ASN A 284 4.86 13.60 -13.34
CA ASN A 284 4.99 13.13 -14.71
C ASN A 284 3.65 12.57 -15.20
N ILE A 285 3.27 13.09 -16.36
CA ILE A 285 2.12 12.75 -17.17
C ILE A 285 2.46 11.46 -17.94
N GLU A 286 1.40 10.71 -18.27
CA GLU A 286 1.33 9.56 -19.20
C GLU A 286 1.65 8.16 -18.63
N GLN A 287 0.58 7.48 -18.19
CA GLN A 287 0.42 6.05 -18.44
C GLN A 287 0.24 5.82 -19.96
N PRO A 288 0.67 4.65 -20.44
CA PRO A 288 -0.33 3.75 -21.00
C PRO A 288 -0.31 2.39 -20.31
N ASP A 289 -1.52 1.88 -20.13
CA ASP A 289 -1.87 0.55 -19.66
C ASP A 289 -0.92 -0.55 -20.15
N ASN A 290 -0.32 -1.28 -19.21
CA ASN A 290 -0.24 -2.72 -19.34
C ASN A 290 -0.19 -3.41 -17.97
N ARG A 291 -1.09 -4.37 -17.81
CA ARG A 291 -1.23 -5.25 -16.66
C ARG A 291 0.10 -5.96 -16.35
N SER A 292 0.62 -5.82 -15.14
CA SER A 292 0.90 -6.96 -14.26
C SER A 292 1.12 -6.48 -12.84
N VAL A 293 0.55 -7.26 -11.92
CA VAL A 293 0.69 -7.18 -10.48
C VAL A 293 2.15 -7.04 -10.08
N ASN A 294 2.50 -5.99 -9.34
CA ASN A 294 3.66 -5.95 -8.45
C ASN A 294 3.36 -4.98 -7.31
N SER A 295 2.53 -5.45 -6.38
CA SER A 295 2.24 -4.78 -5.11
C SER A 295 3.11 -5.39 -4.01
N TRP A 296 4.43 -5.09 -4.04
CA TRP A 296 5.37 -5.53 -2.99
C TRP A 296 6.42 -4.47 -2.59
N GLU A 297 6.25 -3.20 -2.93
CA GLU A 297 7.16 -2.14 -2.46
C GLU A 297 6.69 -1.42 -1.17
N ALA A 298 5.74 -2.00 -0.43
CA ALA A 298 5.38 -1.53 0.90
C ALA A 298 6.25 -2.22 1.97
N LEU A 299 7.18 -1.45 2.54
CA LEU A 299 7.85 -1.67 3.83
C LEU A 299 8.57 -3.02 4.02
N GLU A 300 9.78 -3.11 3.48
CA GLU A 300 10.78 -4.10 3.92
C GLU A 300 11.23 -3.83 5.37
N GLN A 301 10.45 -4.30 6.34
CA GLN A 301 10.97 -4.77 7.63
C GLN A 301 10.47 -6.19 7.84
N GLU A 302 10.90 -7.11 6.96
CA GLU A 302 10.92 -8.53 7.33
C GLU A 302 12.13 -8.72 8.24
N GLU A 303 11.89 -8.95 9.54
CA GLU A 303 12.93 -9.53 10.39
C GLU A 303 13.29 -10.90 9.81
N PRO A 304 14.55 -11.13 9.39
CA PRO A 304 14.93 -12.42 8.85
C PRO A 304 14.85 -13.46 9.98
N THR A 305 14.01 -14.48 9.77
CA THR A 305 14.03 -15.72 10.57
C THR A 305 15.47 -16.18 10.78
N GLU A 306 15.81 -16.66 11.98
CA GLU A 306 17.17 -17.07 12.37
C GLU A 306 17.85 -18.00 11.34
N SER A 307 17.08 -18.80 10.60
CA SER A 307 17.57 -19.71 9.56
C SER A 307 18.16 -19.01 8.32
N LEU A 308 17.72 -17.80 7.97
CA LEU A 308 18.20 -17.05 6.80
C LEU A 308 19.44 -16.20 7.12
N GLN A 309 19.65 -15.83 8.39
CA GLN A 309 20.80 -15.04 8.81
C GLN A 309 22.13 -15.79 8.59
N GLU A 310 22.14 -17.09 8.85
CA GLU A 310 23.30 -17.95 8.59
C GLU A 310 23.60 -18.06 7.09
N ILE A 311 22.55 -18.16 6.27
CA ILE A 311 22.67 -18.19 4.81
C ILE A 311 23.24 -16.87 4.30
N ASP A 312 22.79 -15.74 4.83
CA ASP A 312 23.31 -14.42 4.45
C ASP A 312 24.81 -14.29 4.74
N LEU A 313 25.30 -14.83 5.85
CA LEU A 313 26.74 -14.83 6.16
C LEU A 313 27.54 -15.66 5.15
N ILE A 314 27.02 -16.83 4.75
CA ILE A 314 27.67 -17.68 3.75
C ILE A 314 27.65 -17.00 2.37
N LEU A 315 26.53 -16.39 1.97
CA LEU A 315 26.42 -15.64 0.72
C LEU A 315 27.37 -14.44 0.68
N ARG A 316 27.62 -13.78 1.82
CA ARG A 316 28.63 -12.71 1.93
C ARG A 316 30.04 -13.25 1.66
N ALA A 317 30.41 -14.37 2.28
CA ALA A 317 31.71 -14.98 2.02
C ALA A 317 31.86 -15.40 0.55
N GLU A 318 30.80 -15.93 -0.06
CA GLU A 318 30.80 -16.34 -1.47
C GLU A 318 30.93 -15.14 -2.42
N ILE A 319 30.20 -14.03 -2.19
CA ILE A 319 30.35 -12.84 -3.05
C ILE A 319 31.75 -12.25 -2.94
N GLU A 320 32.36 -12.24 -1.75
CA GLU A 320 33.74 -11.79 -1.56
C GLU A 320 34.73 -12.68 -2.34
N LEU A 321 34.52 -14.01 -2.34
CA LEU A 321 35.32 -14.93 -3.14
C LEU A 321 35.16 -14.69 -4.64
N ILE A 322 33.93 -14.45 -5.11
CA ILE A 322 33.65 -14.09 -6.50
C ILE A 322 34.38 -12.79 -6.85
N GLU A 323 34.26 -11.76 -6.02
CA GLU A 323 34.90 -10.45 -6.21
C GLU A 323 36.43 -10.54 -6.28
N GLN A 324 37.05 -11.39 -5.46
CA GLN A 324 38.49 -11.66 -5.49
C GLN A 324 38.94 -12.38 -6.77
N ASN A 325 38.06 -13.15 -7.41
CA ASN A 325 38.37 -13.94 -8.60
C ASN A 325 37.92 -13.30 -9.93
N LEU A 326 37.36 -12.08 -9.91
CA LEU A 326 36.86 -11.42 -11.12
C LEU A 326 37.92 -11.21 -12.21
N ASP A 327 39.20 -11.09 -11.85
CA ASP A 327 40.30 -10.92 -12.80
C ASP A 327 40.56 -12.18 -13.64
N ASN A 328 40.21 -13.35 -13.11
CA ASN A 328 40.36 -14.64 -13.78
C ASN A 328 39.18 -14.95 -14.73
N VAL A 329 38.08 -14.21 -14.61
CA VAL A 329 36.90 -14.38 -15.45
C VAL A 329 37.22 -14.03 -16.92
N ARG A 330 36.86 -14.92 -17.84
CA ARG A 330 36.93 -14.64 -19.27
C ARG A 330 35.74 -13.77 -19.68
N SER A 331 35.97 -12.46 -19.82
CA SER A 331 34.95 -11.48 -20.21
C SER A 331 35.54 -10.43 -21.16
N GLN A 332 34.69 -9.86 -22.02
CA GLN A 332 35.02 -8.69 -22.84
C GLN A 332 35.09 -7.39 -22.01
N ILE A 333 34.62 -7.41 -20.76
CA ILE A 333 34.75 -6.29 -19.83
C ILE A 333 36.22 -6.15 -19.42
N PRO A 334 36.84 -4.96 -19.56
CA PRO A 334 38.21 -4.70 -19.12
C PRO A 334 38.40 -5.05 -17.64
N LYS A 335 39.52 -5.71 -17.31
CA LYS A 335 39.80 -6.19 -15.94
C LYS A 335 39.63 -5.09 -14.88
N SER A 336 40.18 -3.90 -15.15
CA SER A 336 40.09 -2.72 -14.30
C SER A 336 38.66 -2.30 -13.94
N CYS A 337 37.67 -2.61 -14.80
CA CYS A 337 36.29 -2.16 -14.63
C CYS A 337 35.36 -3.24 -14.06
N ARG A 338 35.83 -4.48 -13.88
CA ARG A 338 34.98 -5.63 -13.50
C ARG A 338 34.37 -5.47 -12.11
N GLN A 339 35.17 -5.02 -11.15
CA GLN A 339 34.70 -4.73 -9.79
C GLN A 339 33.66 -3.59 -9.73
N ALA A 340 33.59 -2.77 -10.77
CA ALA A 340 32.66 -1.65 -10.85
C ALA A 340 31.27 -2.05 -11.35
N VAL A 341 31.13 -3.23 -11.98
CA VAL A 341 29.88 -3.64 -12.65
C VAL A 341 28.73 -3.74 -11.65
N MET A 342 28.93 -4.45 -10.54
CA MET A 342 27.87 -4.67 -9.56
C MET A 342 27.53 -3.41 -8.76
N PRO A 343 28.51 -2.69 -8.14
CA PRO A 343 28.21 -1.50 -7.34
C PRO A 343 27.64 -0.32 -8.13
N LEU A 344 28.04 -0.14 -9.40
CA LEU A 344 27.64 1.04 -10.17
C LEU A 344 26.41 0.79 -11.05
N CYS A 345 26.11 -0.46 -11.40
CA CYS A 345 25.19 -0.79 -12.49
C CYS A 345 24.18 -1.90 -12.18
N TYR A 346 24.36 -2.67 -11.09
CA TYR A 346 23.33 -3.62 -10.68
C TYR A 346 22.06 -2.86 -10.24
N PRO A 347 20.84 -3.30 -10.61
CA PRO A 347 19.61 -2.56 -10.32
C PRO A 347 19.32 -2.42 -8.81
N HIS A 348 19.79 -1.33 -8.21
CA HIS A 348 19.45 -0.90 -6.85
C HIS A 348 19.22 0.61 -6.80
N ARG A 349 18.64 1.09 -5.71
CA ARG A 349 18.20 2.49 -5.60
C ARG A 349 19.34 3.49 -5.77
N LEU A 350 20.49 3.19 -5.18
CA LEU A 350 21.71 4.02 -5.25
C LEU A 350 22.60 3.70 -6.46
N ALA A 351 22.09 2.98 -7.47
CA ALA A 351 22.88 2.64 -8.65
C ALA A 351 23.14 3.90 -9.47
N LEU A 352 24.39 4.09 -9.87
CA LEU A 352 24.83 5.33 -10.50
C LEU A 352 24.71 5.31 -12.02
N LEU A 353 24.61 4.12 -12.62
CA LEU A 353 24.56 3.93 -14.05
C LEU A 353 23.56 2.83 -14.40
N THR A 354 22.86 2.99 -15.51
CA THR A 354 22.18 1.86 -16.15
C THR A 354 23.21 0.92 -16.78
N GLN A 355 22.81 -0.33 -17.06
CA GLN A 355 23.68 -1.27 -17.78
C GLN A 355 24.11 -0.73 -19.14
N GLU A 356 23.25 0.03 -19.82
CA GLU A 356 23.56 0.67 -21.09
C GLU A 356 24.61 1.77 -20.94
N GLN A 357 24.42 2.70 -19.99
CA GLN A 357 25.38 3.76 -19.70
C GLN A 357 26.76 3.20 -19.31
N PHE A 358 26.78 2.18 -18.45
CA PHE A 358 28.02 1.52 -18.05
C PHE A 358 28.70 0.85 -19.25
N ALA A 359 27.95 0.14 -20.09
CA ALA A 359 28.46 -0.54 -21.27
C ALA A 359 29.07 0.45 -22.29
N SER A 360 28.38 1.57 -22.56
CA SER A 360 28.88 2.64 -23.42
C SER A 360 30.18 3.23 -22.90
N LYS A 361 30.31 3.45 -21.59
CA LYS A 361 31.54 3.99 -20.98
C LYS A 361 32.76 3.11 -21.15
N ILE A 362 32.59 1.79 -21.09
CA ILE A 362 33.71 0.85 -21.20
C ILE A 362 33.87 0.27 -22.60
N GLY A 363 33.04 0.71 -23.56
CA GLY A 363 33.11 0.29 -24.96
C GLY A 363 32.65 -1.15 -25.23
N VAL A 364 31.65 -1.65 -24.50
CA VAL A 364 31.06 -2.98 -24.73
C VAL A 364 29.55 -2.89 -24.97
N HIS A 365 28.92 -4.00 -25.38
CA HIS A 365 27.47 -4.08 -25.49
C HIS A 365 26.80 -4.31 -24.12
N GLN A 366 25.61 -3.73 -23.89
CA GLN A 366 24.82 -3.97 -22.69
C GLN A 366 24.59 -5.48 -22.42
N GLY A 367 24.35 -6.27 -23.47
CA GLY A 367 24.21 -7.72 -23.36
C GLY A 367 25.44 -8.43 -22.76
N THR A 368 26.63 -7.86 -22.93
CA THR A 368 27.87 -8.34 -22.29
C THR A 368 27.83 -8.11 -20.79
N ILE A 369 27.30 -6.97 -20.33
CA ILE A 369 27.13 -6.66 -18.90
C ILE A 369 26.10 -7.60 -18.27
N SER A 370 24.93 -7.73 -18.89
CA SER A 370 23.86 -8.63 -18.42
C SER A 370 24.35 -10.07 -18.30
N ARG A 371 25.01 -10.61 -19.35
CA ARG A 371 25.61 -11.95 -19.29
C ARG A 371 26.69 -12.07 -18.23
N TYR A 372 27.47 -11.01 -18.02
CA TYR A 372 28.51 -11.01 -16.99
C TYR A 372 27.91 -11.13 -15.58
N ILE A 373 26.90 -10.31 -15.27
CA ILE A 373 26.17 -10.34 -14.00
C ILE A 373 25.54 -11.71 -13.79
N SER A 374 24.75 -12.19 -14.76
CA SER A 374 24.02 -13.44 -14.58
C SER A 374 24.92 -14.66 -14.50
N LYS A 375 26.01 -14.73 -15.30
CA LYS A 375 26.89 -15.90 -15.33
C LYS A 375 27.92 -15.94 -14.19
N ASN A 376 28.47 -14.79 -13.81
CA ASN A 376 29.62 -14.76 -12.89
C ASN A 376 29.24 -14.32 -11.49
N VAL A 377 28.03 -13.81 -11.28
CA VAL A 377 27.57 -13.35 -9.96
C VAL A 377 26.27 -14.02 -9.56
N GLU A 378 25.19 -13.87 -10.33
CA GLU A 378 23.88 -14.41 -9.94
C GLU A 378 23.85 -15.95 -9.94
N ALA A 379 24.34 -16.59 -11.01
CA ALA A 379 24.30 -18.05 -11.13
C ALA A 379 25.13 -18.76 -10.04
N PRO A 380 26.41 -18.39 -9.77
CA PRO A 380 27.17 -19.04 -8.70
C PRO A 380 26.55 -18.85 -7.31
N LEU A 381 26.01 -17.67 -7.02
CA LEU A 381 25.32 -17.43 -5.75
C LEU A 381 24.01 -18.21 -5.64
N LEU A 382 23.27 -18.32 -6.75
CA LEU A 382 22.05 -19.13 -6.79
C LEU A 382 22.36 -20.61 -6.63
N GLU A 383 23.39 -21.13 -7.30
CA GLU A 383 23.90 -22.50 -7.13
C GLU A 383 24.28 -22.72 -5.67
N LYS A 384 25.03 -21.78 -5.06
CA LYS A 384 25.42 -21.90 -3.66
C LYS A 384 24.21 -21.90 -2.72
N PHE A 385 23.23 -21.06 -2.98
CA PHE A 385 22.01 -21.01 -2.18
C PHE A 385 21.16 -22.27 -2.35
N GLN A 386 21.11 -22.83 -3.55
CA GLN A 386 20.45 -24.10 -3.84
C GLN A 386 21.14 -25.26 -3.13
N GLU A 387 22.47 -25.32 -3.13
CA GLU A 387 23.24 -26.29 -2.34
C GLU A 387 22.83 -26.22 -0.86
N LEU A 388 22.94 -25.05 -0.24
CA LEU A 388 22.58 -24.84 1.17
C LEU A 388 21.14 -25.22 1.50
N THR A 389 20.22 -24.94 0.57
CA THR A 389 18.80 -25.29 0.75
C THR A 389 18.58 -26.79 0.58
N SER A 390 19.22 -27.42 -0.41
CA SER A 390 19.06 -28.84 -0.72
C SER A 390 19.70 -29.77 0.32
N GLU A 391 20.84 -29.37 0.91
CA GLU A 391 21.44 -30.06 2.05
C GLU A 391 20.50 -30.08 3.26
N ARG A 392 19.71 -29.02 3.42
CA ARG A 392 18.74 -28.90 4.52
C ARG A 392 17.41 -29.59 4.20
N ILE A 393 17.01 -29.61 2.92
CA ILE A 393 15.66 -30.02 2.51
C ILE A 393 15.71 -30.77 1.18
N ASN A 394 15.32 -32.04 1.20
CA ASN A 394 14.92 -32.76 0.00
C ASN A 394 13.45 -32.43 -0.32
N PRO A 395 13.14 -31.73 -1.44
CA PRO A 395 11.78 -31.24 -1.71
C PRO A 395 10.71 -32.34 -1.75
N SER A 396 11.00 -33.47 -2.39
CA SER A 396 10.06 -34.60 -2.49
C SER A 396 9.78 -35.24 -1.13
N ALA A 397 10.82 -35.42 -0.31
CA ALA A 397 10.66 -35.91 1.06
C ALA A 397 9.92 -34.89 1.93
N TYR A 398 10.24 -33.60 1.77
CA TYR A 398 9.62 -32.52 2.52
C TYR A 398 8.13 -32.37 2.25
N VAL A 399 7.70 -32.48 0.98
CA VAL A 399 6.27 -32.49 0.62
C VAL A 399 5.55 -33.64 1.32
N LYS A 400 6.13 -34.86 1.32
CA LYS A 400 5.53 -36.02 1.99
C LYS A 400 5.44 -35.83 3.50
N THR A 401 6.55 -35.42 4.14
CA THR A 401 6.58 -35.11 5.57
C THR A 401 5.58 -34.00 5.90
N PHE A 402 5.49 -32.97 5.08
CA PHE A 402 4.54 -31.89 5.27
C PHE A 402 3.10 -32.40 5.20
N LEU A 403 2.71 -33.12 4.14
CA LEU A 403 1.36 -33.65 3.98
C LEU A 403 0.96 -34.57 5.15
N ASN A 404 1.88 -35.42 5.62
CA ASN A 404 1.58 -36.41 6.66
C ASN A 404 1.63 -35.84 8.09
N GLU A 405 2.58 -34.95 8.38
CA GLU A 405 2.91 -34.56 9.77
C GLU A 405 2.63 -33.08 10.06
N LYS A 406 2.70 -32.21 9.07
CA LYS A 406 2.64 -30.74 9.26
C LYS A 406 1.43 -30.07 8.62
N PHE A 407 0.66 -30.80 7.81
CA PHE A 407 -0.49 -30.24 7.11
C PHE A 407 -1.50 -29.64 8.10
N SER A 408 -1.60 -30.21 9.31
CA SER A 408 -2.43 -29.71 10.40
C SER A 408 -1.84 -28.54 11.21
N HIS A 409 -0.55 -28.22 11.03
CA HIS A 409 0.21 -27.25 11.82
C HIS A 409 1.07 -26.37 10.91
N LEU A 410 0.39 -25.50 10.15
CA LEU A 410 1.04 -24.61 9.18
C LEU A 410 1.86 -23.54 9.89
N ASN A 411 3.13 -23.42 9.52
CA ASN A 411 4.02 -22.34 9.93
C ASN A 411 4.39 -21.46 8.72
N SER A 412 3.58 -20.44 8.47
CA SER A 412 3.84 -19.44 7.41
C SER A 412 5.06 -18.57 7.67
N ALA A 413 5.61 -18.55 8.89
CA ALA A 413 6.83 -17.81 9.19
C ALA A 413 8.07 -18.51 8.61
N ASN A 414 8.00 -19.80 8.29
CA ASN A 414 9.07 -20.49 7.58
C ASN A 414 8.95 -20.19 6.07
N PRO A 415 9.96 -19.54 5.45
CA PRO A 415 9.88 -19.12 4.04
C PRO A 415 9.69 -20.30 3.08
N ILE A 416 10.22 -21.48 3.40
CA ILE A 416 10.11 -22.68 2.56
C ILE A 416 8.71 -23.29 2.68
N GLU A 417 8.17 -23.29 3.89
CA GLU A 417 6.79 -23.74 4.11
C GLU A 417 5.78 -22.76 3.50
N ALA A 418 6.06 -21.47 3.51
CA ALA A 418 5.26 -20.46 2.81
C ALA A 418 5.19 -20.74 1.30
N GLN A 419 6.30 -21.14 0.66
CA GLN A 419 6.29 -21.56 -0.75
C GLN A 419 5.44 -22.81 -0.99
N LEU A 420 5.44 -23.76 -0.05
CA LEU A 420 4.62 -24.98 -0.15
C LEU A 420 3.12 -24.68 0.02
N ILE A 421 2.76 -23.77 0.92
CA ILE A 421 1.39 -23.28 1.09
C ILE A 421 0.92 -22.55 -0.17
N ALA A 422 1.78 -21.71 -0.76
CA ALA A 422 1.50 -21.07 -2.04
C ALA A 422 1.32 -22.11 -3.16
N ALA A 423 2.15 -23.16 -3.20
CA ALA A 423 2.03 -24.23 -4.18
C ALA A 423 0.70 -24.98 -4.05
N LEU A 424 0.22 -25.22 -2.83
CA LEU A 424 -1.11 -25.79 -2.58
C LEU A 424 -2.23 -24.89 -3.09
N ALA A 425 -2.11 -23.57 -2.89
CA ALA A 425 -3.09 -22.59 -3.36
C ALA A 425 -3.15 -22.47 -4.89
N ASP A 426 -2.06 -22.77 -5.58
CA ASP A 426 -1.94 -22.75 -7.05
C ASP A 426 -2.43 -24.04 -7.74
N LEU A 427 -2.73 -25.10 -6.98
CA LEU A 427 -3.31 -26.32 -7.54
C LEU A 427 -4.72 -26.07 -8.08
N ASP A 428 -5.19 -26.94 -8.97
CA ASP A 428 -6.59 -26.88 -9.38
C ASP A 428 -7.52 -27.20 -8.21
N THR A 429 -8.71 -26.62 -8.26
CA THR A 429 -9.82 -26.76 -7.33
C THR A 429 -10.01 -28.18 -6.80
N ARG A 430 -9.93 -29.19 -7.68
CA ARG A 430 -10.21 -30.59 -7.33
C ARG A 430 -9.04 -31.24 -6.61
N SER A 431 -7.82 -30.97 -7.05
CA SER A 431 -6.59 -31.40 -6.37
C SER A 431 -6.48 -30.80 -4.97
N GLN A 432 -6.82 -29.51 -4.81
CA GLN A 432 -6.87 -28.87 -3.48
C GLN A 432 -7.86 -29.55 -2.55
N GLN A 433 -9.08 -29.82 -3.03
CA GLN A 433 -10.14 -30.45 -2.24
C GLN A 433 -9.72 -31.86 -1.80
N ILE A 434 -9.18 -32.68 -2.71
CA ILE A 434 -8.71 -34.03 -2.39
C ILE A 434 -7.61 -34.00 -1.32
N LEU A 435 -6.62 -33.10 -1.45
CA LEU A 435 -5.55 -32.98 -0.46
C LEU A 435 -6.06 -32.47 0.90
N LYS A 436 -6.96 -31.46 0.91
CA LYS A 436 -7.56 -30.93 2.14
C LYS A 436 -8.39 -31.99 2.88
N LEU A 437 -9.16 -32.80 2.16
CA LEU A 437 -9.95 -33.89 2.76
C LEU A 437 -9.03 -35.03 3.25
N SER A 438 -8.08 -35.46 2.43
CA SER A 438 -7.19 -36.58 2.76
C SER A 438 -6.25 -36.26 3.92
N TYR A 439 -5.65 -35.07 3.95
CA TYR A 439 -4.61 -34.71 4.94
C TYR A 439 -5.10 -33.75 6.02
N GLY A 440 -6.05 -32.87 5.72
CA GLY A 440 -6.61 -31.93 6.69
C GLY A 440 -7.62 -32.60 7.62
N GLN A 441 -8.53 -33.41 7.06
CA GLN A 441 -9.49 -34.18 7.85
C GLN A 441 -9.01 -35.60 8.20
N GLN A 442 -7.85 -36.01 7.67
CA GLN A 442 -7.32 -37.38 7.84
C GLN A 442 -8.29 -38.46 7.35
N MET A 443 -9.10 -38.17 6.33
CA MET A 443 -10.06 -39.13 5.77
C MET A 443 -9.34 -40.31 5.13
N GLY A 444 -9.80 -41.52 5.45
CA GLY A 444 -9.37 -42.73 4.75
C GLY A 444 -9.84 -42.75 3.29
N LEU A 445 -9.20 -43.55 2.44
CA LEU A 445 -9.50 -43.62 1.01
C LEU A 445 -10.98 -43.99 0.72
N THR A 446 -11.59 -44.82 1.56
CA THR A 446 -13.01 -45.20 1.48
C THR A 446 -13.95 -44.04 1.78
N GLU A 447 -13.70 -43.29 2.87
CA GLU A 447 -14.48 -42.11 3.27
C GLU A 447 -14.33 -40.96 2.27
N LEU A 448 -13.11 -40.77 1.76
CA LEU A 448 -12.81 -39.80 0.71
C LEU A 448 -13.58 -40.12 -0.57
N THR A 449 -13.61 -41.39 -0.97
CA THR A 449 -14.36 -41.86 -2.15
C THR A 449 -15.86 -41.62 -1.97
N GLN A 450 -16.41 -41.93 -0.79
CA GLN A 450 -17.83 -41.72 -0.50
C GLN A 450 -18.18 -40.23 -0.54
N THR A 451 -17.35 -39.37 0.04
CA THR A 451 -17.56 -37.92 0.11
C THR A 451 -17.54 -37.29 -1.29
N LEU A 452 -16.54 -37.62 -2.11
CA LEU A 452 -16.43 -37.08 -3.46
C LEU A 452 -17.47 -37.65 -4.42
N SER A 453 -17.95 -38.88 -4.17
CA SER A 453 -18.99 -39.52 -4.98
C SER A 453 -20.38 -38.89 -4.82
N GLN A 454 -20.59 -38.05 -3.80
CA GLN A 454 -21.84 -37.29 -3.64
C GLN A 454 -22.02 -36.25 -4.75
N GLU A 455 -20.92 -35.69 -5.26
CA GLU A 455 -20.93 -34.71 -6.35
C GLU A 455 -20.77 -35.38 -7.72
N GLN A 456 -19.88 -36.37 -7.82
CA GLN A 456 -19.62 -37.09 -9.06
C GLN A 456 -19.23 -38.55 -8.75
N PRO A 457 -19.97 -39.56 -9.25
CA PRO A 457 -19.65 -40.96 -8.99
C PRO A 457 -18.22 -41.26 -9.44
N MET A 458 -17.38 -41.72 -8.51
CA MET A 458 -16.00 -42.10 -8.76
C MET A 458 -15.69 -43.43 -8.10
N SER A 459 -14.83 -44.23 -8.74
CA SER A 459 -14.30 -45.44 -8.14
C SER A 459 -13.18 -45.11 -7.14
N GLN A 460 -12.87 -46.05 -6.25
CA GLN A 460 -11.77 -45.91 -5.30
C GLN A 460 -10.41 -45.78 -6.02
N GLU A 461 -10.22 -46.54 -7.10
CA GLU A 461 -9.01 -46.47 -7.94
C GLU A 461 -8.85 -45.10 -8.60
N GLU A 462 -9.94 -44.50 -9.07
CA GLU A 462 -9.91 -43.14 -9.63
C GLU A 462 -9.54 -42.08 -8.60
N VAL A 463 -10.04 -42.23 -7.36
CA VAL A 463 -9.72 -41.32 -6.26
C VAL A 463 -8.26 -41.45 -5.85
N GLU A 464 -7.74 -42.67 -5.76
CA GLU A 464 -6.32 -42.94 -5.48
C GLU A 464 -5.41 -42.35 -6.57
N GLN A 465 -5.76 -42.55 -7.84
CA GLN A 465 -5.03 -41.95 -8.96
C GLN A 465 -5.04 -40.41 -8.90
N LYS A 466 -6.19 -39.80 -8.58
CA LYS A 466 -6.29 -38.34 -8.46
C LYS A 466 -5.50 -37.80 -7.27
N LEU A 467 -5.49 -38.50 -6.14
CA LEU A 467 -4.67 -38.13 -4.98
C LEU A 467 -3.18 -38.20 -5.33
N PHE A 468 -2.74 -39.26 -6.01
CA PHE A 468 -1.37 -39.40 -6.48
C PHE A 468 -0.99 -38.28 -7.48
N LEU A 469 -1.86 -37.97 -8.44
CA LEU A 469 -1.63 -36.87 -9.38
C LEU A 469 -1.56 -35.51 -8.67
N ALA A 470 -2.43 -35.27 -7.69
CA ALA A 470 -2.42 -34.03 -6.89
C ALA A 470 -1.12 -33.88 -6.10
N GLN A 471 -0.60 -34.96 -5.50
CA GLN A 471 0.69 -34.95 -4.80
C GLN A 471 1.85 -34.65 -5.75
N ASN A 472 1.90 -35.29 -6.92
CA ASN A 472 2.95 -35.05 -7.91
C ASN A 472 2.88 -33.62 -8.48
N GLN A 473 1.67 -33.11 -8.69
CA GLN A 473 1.48 -31.73 -9.12
C GLN A 473 1.91 -30.75 -8.05
N LEU A 474 1.59 -31.01 -6.78
CA LEU A 474 2.06 -30.22 -5.65
C LEU A 474 3.58 -30.18 -5.59
N GLU A 475 4.25 -31.32 -5.69
CA GLU A 475 5.70 -31.41 -5.67
C GLU A 475 6.32 -30.58 -6.81
N LYS A 476 5.79 -30.71 -8.02
CA LYS A 476 6.26 -29.96 -9.19
C LYS A 476 6.04 -28.44 -9.03
N THR A 477 4.86 -28.03 -8.58
CA THR A 477 4.55 -26.61 -8.35
C THR A 477 5.42 -26.03 -7.23
N PHE A 478 5.60 -26.78 -6.14
CA PHE A 478 6.47 -26.40 -5.03
C PHE A 478 7.92 -26.22 -5.47
N LEU A 479 8.48 -27.17 -6.22
CA LEU A 479 9.83 -27.05 -6.79
C LEU A 479 9.99 -25.79 -7.65
N ASN A 480 8.99 -25.48 -8.48
CA ASN A 480 9.02 -24.28 -9.32
C ASN A 480 8.98 -23.00 -8.48
N LEU A 481 8.07 -22.91 -7.51
CA LEU A 481 7.95 -21.74 -6.63
C LEU A 481 9.18 -21.58 -5.74
N LEU A 482 9.75 -22.68 -5.23
CA LEU A 482 10.99 -22.65 -4.45
C LEU A 482 12.15 -22.09 -5.27
N ASN A 483 12.32 -22.53 -6.52
CA ASN A 483 13.36 -22.01 -7.40
C ASN A 483 13.16 -20.52 -7.75
N GLN A 484 11.91 -20.10 -7.95
CA GLN A 484 11.57 -18.70 -8.20
C GLN A 484 11.86 -17.83 -6.97
N TRP A 485 11.44 -18.29 -5.79
CA TRP A 485 11.74 -17.65 -4.52
C TRP A 485 13.24 -17.53 -4.31
N GLN A 486 14.01 -18.59 -4.54
CA GLN A 486 15.46 -18.55 -4.41
C GLN A 486 16.11 -17.51 -5.35
N THR A 487 15.66 -17.48 -6.60
CA THR A 487 16.13 -16.50 -7.58
C THR A 487 15.81 -15.07 -7.13
N ASN A 488 14.59 -14.82 -6.65
CA ASN A 488 14.16 -13.50 -6.19
C ASN A 488 14.90 -13.08 -4.93
N TYR A 489 15.12 -14.02 -4.00
CA TYR A 489 15.88 -13.80 -2.78
C TYR A 489 17.29 -13.33 -3.11
N ILE A 490 18.01 -14.04 -3.98
CA ILE A 490 19.39 -13.67 -4.38
C ILE A 490 19.43 -12.29 -5.04
N LYS A 491 18.44 -11.95 -5.89
CA LYS A 491 18.36 -10.62 -6.50
C LYS A 491 18.13 -9.51 -5.47
N LEU A 492 17.19 -9.72 -4.54
CA LEU A 492 16.92 -8.76 -3.46
C LEU A 492 18.12 -8.63 -2.52
N TRP A 493 18.76 -9.74 -2.19
CA TRP A 493 19.96 -9.78 -1.37
C TRP A 493 21.11 -9.03 -2.04
N LEU A 494 21.38 -9.27 -3.33
CA LEU A 494 22.40 -8.54 -4.11
C LEU A 494 22.09 -7.03 -4.17
N LYS A 495 20.82 -6.69 -4.41
CA LYS A 495 20.36 -5.29 -4.40
C LYS A 495 20.68 -4.62 -3.06
N LYS A 496 20.35 -5.27 -1.94
CA LYS A 496 20.64 -4.77 -0.59
C LYS A 496 22.14 -4.70 -0.30
N TYR A 497 22.90 -5.73 -0.68
CA TYR A 497 24.34 -5.81 -0.47
C TYR A 497 25.07 -4.64 -1.14
N TYR A 498 24.87 -4.44 -2.45
CA TYR A 498 25.54 -3.37 -3.19
C TYR A 498 25.01 -1.97 -2.84
N GLN A 499 23.72 -1.85 -2.53
CA GLN A 499 23.18 -0.61 -1.99
C GLN A 499 23.86 -0.24 -0.66
N ASN A 500 24.05 -1.19 0.25
CA ASN A 500 24.72 -0.98 1.53
C ASN A 500 26.21 -0.63 1.34
N LEU A 501 26.87 -1.20 0.34
CA LEU A 501 28.24 -0.85 -0.03
C LEU A 501 28.33 0.62 -0.46
N ILE A 502 27.46 1.08 -1.36
CA ILE A 502 27.41 2.49 -1.79
C ILE A 502 27.06 3.41 -0.62
N GLN A 503 26.08 3.03 0.21
CA GLN A 503 25.69 3.78 1.39
C GLN A 503 26.85 3.94 2.39
N SER A 504 27.62 2.88 2.63
CA SER A 504 28.78 2.92 3.54
C SER A 504 29.85 3.89 3.05
N GLU A 505 30.04 3.98 1.74
CA GLU A 505 31.02 4.88 1.14
C GLU A 505 30.53 6.33 1.07
N LEU A 506 29.22 6.55 0.89
CA LEU A 506 28.61 7.86 1.07
C LEU A 506 28.75 8.36 2.51
N LEU A 507 28.59 7.47 3.50
CA LEU A 507 28.79 7.80 4.91
C LEU A 507 30.26 8.20 5.19
N LYS A 508 31.23 7.42 4.71
CA LYS A 508 32.66 7.78 4.80
C LYS A 508 32.96 9.11 4.11
N SER A 509 32.36 9.35 2.94
CA SER A 509 32.50 10.62 2.22
C SER A 509 31.91 11.79 3.02
N PHE A 510 30.81 11.56 3.73
CA PHE A 510 30.19 12.53 4.62
C PHE A 510 31.05 12.84 5.84
N GLU A 511 31.70 11.84 6.43
CA GLU A 511 32.62 12.01 7.58
C GLU A 511 33.84 12.87 7.25
N GLN A 512 34.29 12.87 6.00
CA GLN A 512 35.39 13.69 5.50
C GLN A 512 35.03 15.18 5.36
N LEU A 513 33.75 15.55 5.48
CA LEU A 513 33.32 16.95 5.39
C LEU A 513 33.73 17.76 6.64
N GLY A 514 33.95 19.05 6.43
CA GLY A 514 34.21 19.99 7.53
C GLY A 514 33.07 20.02 8.54
N SER A 515 33.36 20.31 9.82
CA SER A 515 32.37 20.29 10.90
C SER A 515 31.12 21.15 10.61
N LEU A 516 31.32 22.33 10.00
CA LEU A 516 30.24 23.23 9.60
C LEU A 516 29.35 22.62 8.50
N GLN A 517 29.95 21.92 7.54
CA GLN A 517 29.25 21.28 6.41
C GLN A 517 28.45 20.07 6.88
N ARG A 518 29.00 19.25 7.77
CA ARG A 518 28.24 18.16 8.39
C ARG A 518 27.06 18.69 9.18
N LYS A 519 27.29 19.71 10.02
CA LYS A 519 26.24 20.33 10.85
C LYS A 519 25.07 20.83 10.00
N ILE A 520 25.34 21.52 8.89
CA ILE A 520 24.27 22.08 8.05
C ILE A 520 23.49 21.01 7.30
N ILE A 521 24.16 19.93 6.86
CA ILE A 521 23.49 18.77 6.26
C ILE A 521 22.61 18.08 7.31
N CYS A 522 23.12 17.83 8.52
CA CYS A 522 22.34 17.21 9.60
C CYS A 522 21.12 18.07 9.97
N GLN A 523 21.26 19.40 10.03
CA GLN A 523 20.14 20.31 10.30
C GLN A 523 19.07 20.23 9.21
N ARG A 524 19.48 20.23 7.93
CA ARG A 524 18.53 20.16 6.81
C ARG A 524 17.81 18.81 6.75
N TYR A 525 18.58 17.74 6.77
CA TYR A 525 18.10 16.40 6.41
C TYR A 525 17.75 15.55 7.62
N GLY A 526 18.61 15.53 8.65
CA GLY A 526 18.34 14.77 9.87
C GLY A 526 17.27 15.41 10.76
N GLN A 527 17.26 16.74 10.88
CA GLN A 527 16.32 17.47 11.74
C GLN A 527 15.12 18.06 10.97
N LYS A 528 15.07 17.87 9.65
CA LYS A 528 14.05 18.43 8.75
C LYS A 528 13.82 19.93 8.94
N GLN A 529 14.85 20.68 9.37
CA GLN A 529 14.72 22.12 9.59
C GLN A 529 14.74 22.87 8.27
N ASP A 530 13.81 23.82 8.14
CA ASP A 530 13.78 24.71 7.00
C ASP A 530 14.89 25.77 7.12
N ILE A 531 15.96 25.58 6.34
CA ILE A 531 17.05 26.54 6.21
C ILE A 531 16.59 27.68 5.31
N LYS A 532 15.60 28.46 5.73
CA LYS A 532 14.96 29.52 4.91
C LYS A 532 15.42 30.94 5.22
N THR A 533 16.30 31.15 6.19
CA THR A 533 16.51 32.50 6.77
C THR A 533 17.90 33.11 6.64
N SER A 534 18.91 32.43 6.08
CA SER A 534 20.19 33.09 5.78
C SER A 534 20.84 32.64 4.46
N SER A 535 21.19 33.61 3.61
CA SER A 535 21.90 33.39 2.33
C SER A 535 23.18 32.58 2.51
N HIS A 536 23.89 32.79 3.63
CA HIS A 536 25.09 32.04 4.00
C HIS A 536 24.82 30.55 4.25
N ALA A 537 23.70 30.20 4.89
CA ALA A 537 23.36 28.80 5.16
C ALA A 537 22.99 28.05 3.88
N CYS A 538 22.23 28.67 2.96
CA CYS A 538 21.94 28.06 1.66
C CYS A 538 23.21 27.82 0.83
N GLN A 539 24.13 28.79 0.82
CA GLN A 539 25.44 28.64 0.15
C GLN A 539 26.31 27.56 0.79
N THR A 540 26.35 27.51 2.12
CA THR A 540 27.10 26.49 2.87
C THR A 540 26.54 25.09 2.62
N LEU A 541 25.21 24.95 2.54
CA LEU A 541 24.55 23.68 2.21
C LEU A 541 24.88 23.23 0.78
N ALA A 542 24.79 24.14 -0.20
CA ALA A 542 25.15 23.84 -1.58
C ALA A 542 26.62 23.41 -1.71
N LEU A 543 27.52 24.12 -1.02
CA LEU A 543 28.95 23.79 -1.01
C LEU A 543 29.21 22.45 -0.30
N ALA A 544 28.50 22.15 0.79
CA ALA A 544 28.59 20.86 1.49
C ALA A 544 28.17 19.70 0.59
N LYS A 545 27.04 19.82 -0.13
CA LYS A 545 26.59 18.81 -1.11
C LYS A 545 27.59 18.63 -2.25
N GLN A 546 28.13 19.72 -2.80
CA GLN A 546 29.13 19.65 -3.85
C GLN A 546 30.42 18.98 -3.38
N GLN A 547 30.84 19.22 -2.13
CA GLN A 547 32.02 18.59 -1.58
C GLN A 547 31.78 17.10 -1.30
N LEU A 548 30.60 16.72 -0.79
CA LEU A 548 30.19 15.33 -0.61
C LEU A 548 30.22 14.58 -1.94
N GLN A 549 29.60 15.17 -2.97
CA GLN A 549 29.59 14.63 -4.32
C GLN A 549 31.02 14.47 -4.88
N ARG A 550 31.92 15.44 -4.66
CA ARG A 550 33.33 15.35 -5.10
C ARG A 550 34.09 14.25 -4.37
N CYS A 551 33.94 14.11 -3.06
CA CYS A 551 34.55 13.03 -2.28
C CYS A 551 34.08 11.66 -2.81
N PHE A 552 32.78 11.53 -3.07
CA PHE A 552 32.21 10.29 -3.57
C PHE A 552 32.66 9.97 -5.01
N LEU A 553 32.66 10.95 -5.93
CA LEU A 553 33.22 10.79 -7.28
C LEU A 553 34.71 10.43 -7.26
N TRP A 554 35.49 11.04 -6.37
CA TRP A 554 36.90 10.72 -6.19
C TRP A 554 37.10 9.28 -5.72
N TRP A 555 36.27 8.80 -4.77
CA TRP A 555 36.28 7.41 -4.35
C TRP A 555 35.98 6.46 -5.51
N ILE A 556 34.94 6.72 -6.32
CA ILE A 556 34.60 5.88 -7.48
C ILE A 556 35.76 5.80 -8.45
N ASN A 557 36.34 6.95 -8.81
CA ASN A 557 37.47 7.00 -9.72
C ASN A 557 38.70 6.26 -9.16
N THR A 558 38.96 6.38 -7.86
CA THR A 558 40.09 5.73 -7.20
C THR A 558 39.89 4.22 -7.03
N ARG A 559 38.68 3.80 -6.64
CA ARG A 559 38.33 2.40 -6.36
C ARG A 559 38.16 1.58 -7.63
N PHE A 560 37.56 2.17 -8.66
CA PHE A 560 37.14 1.46 -9.86
C PHE A 560 37.86 1.90 -11.13
N GLY A 561 38.72 2.93 -11.07
CA GLY A 561 39.41 3.47 -12.24
C GLY A 561 38.47 4.08 -13.28
N LEU A 562 37.27 4.49 -12.88
CA LEU A 562 36.18 4.87 -13.77
C LEU A 562 35.67 6.27 -13.42
N SER A 563 35.83 7.22 -14.34
CA SER A 563 35.37 8.60 -14.15
C SER A 563 33.88 8.75 -14.45
N LEU A 564 33.14 9.30 -13.49
CA LEU A 564 31.72 9.66 -13.60
C LEU A 564 31.49 11.18 -13.64
N GLU A 565 32.49 11.96 -14.04
CA GLU A 565 32.35 13.42 -14.14
C GLU A 565 31.28 13.84 -15.16
N THR A 566 31.04 13.04 -16.20
CA THR A 566 29.98 13.28 -17.19
C THR A 566 28.58 13.02 -16.64
N GLU A 567 28.44 12.20 -15.60
CA GLU A 567 27.18 11.85 -14.92
C GLU A 567 27.05 12.56 -13.58
N ARG A 568 27.81 13.64 -13.38
CA ARG A 568 27.82 14.39 -12.12
C ARG A 568 26.42 14.76 -11.66
N GLN A 569 25.52 15.16 -12.55
CA GLN A 569 24.13 15.45 -12.18
C GLN A 569 23.43 14.23 -11.54
N GLN A 570 23.52 13.05 -12.17
CA GLN A 570 22.94 11.80 -11.69
C GLN A 570 23.54 11.38 -10.34
N VAL A 571 24.86 11.55 -10.15
CA VAL A 571 25.48 11.34 -8.83
C VAL A 571 24.94 12.32 -7.78
N GLY A 572 24.67 13.56 -8.18
CA GLY A 572 24.04 14.56 -7.32
C GLY A 572 22.63 14.18 -6.88
N GLU A 573 21.83 13.62 -7.79
CA GLU A 573 20.50 13.11 -7.50
C GLU A 573 20.54 11.92 -6.53
N VAL A 574 21.49 10.99 -6.70
CA VAL A 574 21.67 9.87 -5.76
C VAL A 574 22.14 10.32 -4.38
N VAL A 575 23.02 11.33 -4.31
CA VAL A 575 23.43 11.93 -3.04
C VAL A 575 22.25 12.63 -2.35
N GLU A 576 21.41 13.36 -3.11
CA GLU A 576 20.21 14.00 -2.59
C GLU A 576 19.21 12.98 -2.06
N ASP A 577 18.97 11.92 -2.84
CA ASP A 577 18.10 10.81 -2.48
C ASP A 577 18.57 10.13 -1.18
N TRP A 578 19.87 9.83 -1.07
CA TRP A 578 20.47 9.28 0.13
C TRP A 578 20.33 10.21 1.35
N LEU A 579 20.61 11.51 1.19
CA LEU A 579 20.48 12.50 2.25
C LEU A 579 19.02 12.67 2.70
N SER A 580 18.05 12.58 1.79
CA SER A 580 16.62 12.77 2.08
C SER A 580 16.01 11.70 2.98
N LYS A 581 16.70 10.57 3.19
CA LYS A 581 16.23 9.49 4.05
C LYS A 581 16.63 9.69 5.51
N ASP A 582 15.79 9.15 6.40
CA ASP A 582 16.08 8.98 7.83
C ASP A 582 17.30 8.06 8.10
N VAL A 583 17.95 7.52 7.06
CA VAL A 583 19.20 6.75 7.16
C VAL A 583 20.32 7.58 7.79
N LEU A 584 20.50 8.84 7.37
CA LEU A 584 21.51 9.71 7.97
C LEU A 584 21.19 9.95 9.47
N TYR A 585 19.91 10.10 9.80
CA TYR A 585 19.46 10.30 11.17
C TYR A 585 19.67 9.04 12.04
N LEU A 586 19.33 7.86 11.53
CA LEU A 586 19.49 6.58 12.23
C LEU A 586 20.96 6.19 12.42
N GLU A 587 21.81 6.42 11.43
CA GLU A 587 23.26 6.14 11.54
C GLU A 587 23.99 7.14 12.45
N LEU A 588 23.55 8.41 12.49
CA LEU A 588 24.04 9.41 13.45
C LEU A 588 23.56 9.20 14.89
N GLN A 589 22.54 8.37 15.13
CA GLN A 589 22.12 7.97 16.46
C GLN A 589 22.83 6.71 16.97
N ARG A 590 23.38 5.89 16.05
CA ARG A 590 24.13 4.66 16.38
C ARG A 590 25.59 4.91 16.74
N ASN A 591 26.17 6.01 16.25
CA ASN A 591 27.52 6.49 16.54
C ASN A 591 27.46 7.71 17.47
#